data_AF-A0AAU1H903-F1
#
_entry.id   AF-A0AAU1H903-F1
#
_cell.length_a   1.000
_cell.length_b   1.000
_cell.length_c   1.000
_cell.angle_alpha   90.00
_cell.angle_beta   90.00
_cell.angle_gamma   90.00
#
_symmetry.space_group_name_H-M   'P 1'
#
loop_
_entity.id
_entity.type
_entity.pdbx_description
1 polymer ?
#
loop_
_entity_poly.entity_id
_entity_poly.type
_entity_poly.pdbx_seq_one_letter_code
_entity_poly.pdbx_strand_id
1 'polypeptide(L)'
;MRRRIRTWAGPGTGTRRWAFTAAAVTGLVCSALTVNTAPSSAASTADAAVIPPLPVTRLTGEANSGEGVARLHQQVKEGTLLEHHGSRPVCPTCHAQVVTEGVKGDTPLRSAAPAGYGPAELQAAYGLPAASRGTGTIAIIDAGVYPTLEKDLAVYRRTFGLPACTVASGCLSLLNYDGGKQPAPQTGSQGRLMEEGAALETALDLDMASAACPSCRLLEISVPWQDAQDDNDVSTGDFAQAVDTAVAAGASAVSISYGFRADVQNTHGFRRTALDHKGVAITASTGDGGFNGGVHQLWPSALPSVISVGGVSLPAAGEEPAAWYAAGSGCEQAFGAAKGQPSAVTAACGGHRAASDISADADPATGVAVYDTYAPLSEEPNNWVVAGGTSASAPYVAGLFTRAGRLSAVDGPSGLYRAPKTAFTDVTSGNTEVYHQCASYPAISPALCNAGPGWDGPTGLGVPHGLGAF
;
A
#
# COMPACT_ATOMS: atom_id res chain seq x y z
N MET A 1 -14.90 57.50 14.16
CA MET A 1 -13.63 58.19 13.83
C MET A 1 -13.09 57.63 12.51
N ARG A 2 -12.76 58.54 11.56
CA ARG A 2 -11.92 58.42 10.34
C ARG A 2 -12.18 57.23 9.38
N ARG A 3 -12.96 57.36 8.28
CA ARG A 3 -12.74 58.02 6.96
C ARG A 3 -11.43 57.59 6.24
N ARG A 4 -11.56 56.82 5.14
CA ARG A 4 -11.38 57.20 3.69
C ARG A 4 -9.88 57.28 3.28
N ILE A 5 -9.39 57.01 2.06
CA ILE A 5 -9.90 56.89 0.69
C ILE A 5 -8.84 56.15 -0.18
N ARG A 6 -9.32 55.56 -1.29
CA ARG A 6 -8.71 55.11 -2.56
C ARG A 6 -7.66 56.02 -3.26
N THR A 7 -7.16 55.48 -4.38
CA THR A 7 -6.61 56.06 -5.65
C THR A 7 -5.10 55.95 -5.81
N TRP A 8 -4.53 55.16 -6.75
CA TRP A 8 -4.55 55.13 -8.23
C TRP A 8 -3.57 56.08 -8.94
N ALA A 9 -2.89 55.49 -9.93
CA ALA A 9 -2.23 56.02 -11.13
C ALA A 9 -0.76 56.50 -11.05
N GLY A 10 0.06 55.95 -11.98
CA GLY A 10 1.42 56.40 -12.35
C GLY A 10 1.40 57.70 -13.16
N PRO A 11 2.27 57.97 -14.18
CA PRO A 11 3.32 57.14 -14.81
C PRO A 11 4.67 57.91 -15.06
N GLY A 12 5.62 57.28 -15.77
CA GLY A 12 6.40 57.98 -16.81
C GLY A 12 7.93 58.09 -16.69
N THR A 13 8.62 57.44 -17.65
CA THR A 13 9.78 57.90 -18.47
C THR A 13 11.09 58.33 -17.75
N GLY A 14 12.31 57.95 -18.14
CA GLY A 14 12.89 57.27 -19.30
C GLY A 14 14.34 57.77 -19.53
N THR A 15 15.03 57.17 -20.52
CA THR A 15 16.34 57.54 -21.14
C THR A 15 17.64 57.14 -20.41
N ARG A 16 18.77 56.78 -21.04
CA ARG A 16 19.12 56.13 -22.34
C ARG A 16 20.66 55.93 -22.38
N ARG A 17 21.13 54.99 -23.23
CA ARG A 17 22.50 54.80 -23.81
C ARG A 17 23.51 54.08 -22.89
N TRP A 18 24.40 53.19 -23.35
CA TRP A 18 25.26 53.23 -24.55
C TRP A 18 25.55 51.85 -25.14
N ALA A 19 25.99 51.83 -26.41
CA ALA A 19 26.47 50.66 -27.13
C ALA A 19 27.83 50.97 -27.82
N PHE A 20 28.55 49.89 -28.14
CA PHE A 20 29.61 49.69 -29.15
C PHE A 20 31.08 50.07 -28.87
N THR A 21 31.87 48.98 -28.69
CA THR A 21 33.12 48.57 -29.38
C THR A 21 34.28 49.54 -29.61
N ALA A 22 35.49 49.09 -29.23
CA ALA A 22 36.71 49.24 -30.03
C ALA A 22 37.72 48.13 -29.68
N ALA A 23 38.32 47.54 -30.72
CA ALA A 23 39.33 46.49 -30.69
C ALA A 23 40.76 47.06 -30.61
N ALA A 24 41.71 46.25 -30.11
CA ALA A 24 43.12 46.37 -30.46
C ALA A 24 43.78 44.97 -30.44
N VAL A 25 44.35 44.62 -31.60
CA VAL A 25 45.18 43.46 -31.95
C VAL A 25 46.63 43.81 -31.56
N THR A 26 47.54 42.91 -31.15
CA THR A 26 48.41 42.07 -32.01
C THR A 26 49.46 41.32 -31.16
N GLY A 27 49.86 40.11 -31.57
CA GLY A 27 51.17 39.49 -31.26
C GLY A 27 51.09 38.00 -30.85
N LEU A 28 50.98 37.04 -31.80
CA LEU A 28 52.04 36.11 -32.27
C LEU A 28 52.70 35.30 -31.12
N VAL A 29 52.76 33.96 -31.09
CA VAL A 29 53.39 32.97 -32.00
C VAL A 29 52.94 31.57 -31.49
N CYS A 30 52.46 30.59 -32.28
CA CYS A 30 53.21 29.54 -33.00
C CYS A 30 52.16 28.66 -33.75
N SER A 31 52.16 28.58 -35.10
CA SER A 31 52.69 27.47 -35.94
C SER A 31 51.94 26.12 -35.75
N ALA A 32 51.40 25.38 -36.72
CA ALA A 32 51.41 25.43 -38.20
C ALA A 32 50.36 24.42 -38.78
N LEU A 33 49.86 24.69 -40.00
CA LEU A 33 49.59 23.82 -41.20
C LEU A 33 49.09 22.35 -41.00
N THR A 34 48.16 21.72 -41.73
CA THR A 34 47.32 21.99 -42.93
C THR A 34 46.33 20.82 -43.13
N VAL A 35 45.11 21.15 -43.58
CA VAL A 35 44.28 20.48 -44.63
C VAL A 35 43.56 19.13 -44.37
N ASN A 36 42.23 19.25 -44.37
CA ASN A 36 41.14 18.39 -44.85
C ASN A 36 40.78 17.04 -44.22
N THR A 37 39.47 16.79 -44.35
CA THR A 37 38.67 15.56 -44.19
C THR A 37 37.99 15.36 -42.82
N ALA A 38 36.70 15.02 -42.89
CA ALA A 38 35.77 14.85 -41.79
C ALA A 38 36.14 13.71 -40.82
N PRO A 39 35.61 13.74 -39.59
CA PRO A 39 35.12 12.52 -38.93
C PRO A 39 33.71 12.74 -38.31
N SER A 40 32.75 11.82 -38.43
CA SER A 40 32.65 10.53 -37.72
C SER A 40 32.58 10.68 -36.20
N SER A 41 31.36 10.52 -35.68
CA SER A 41 30.97 9.90 -34.41
C SER A 41 32.02 9.79 -33.31
N ALA A 42 31.84 10.56 -32.23
CA ALA A 42 32.33 10.21 -30.90
C ALA A 42 31.12 10.04 -29.97
N ALA A 43 30.94 8.81 -29.50
CA ALA A 43 29.96 8.45 -28.50
C ALA A 43 30.23 9.22 -27.20
N SER A 44 29.19 9.84 -26.64
CA SER A 44 29.21 10.30 -25.26
C SER A 44 29.28 9.09 -24.35
N THR A 45 30.38 8.93 -23.63
CA THR A 45 30.45 8.05 -22.46
C THR A 45 29.44 8.55 -21.45
N ALA A 46 28.30 7.86 -21.34
CA ALA A 46 27.43 7.98 -20.19
C ALA A 46 28.25 7.55 -18.96
N ASP A 47 28.48 8.48 -18.04
CA ASP A 47 28.86 8.10 -16.68
C ASP A 47 27.77 7.17 -16.16
N ALA A 48 28.10 5.89 -16.07
CA ALA A 48 27.30 4.94 -15.33
C ALA A 48 27.28 5.44 -13.88
N ALA A 49 26.17 6.06 -13.49
CA ALA A 49 25.92 6.38 -12.10
C ALA A 49 26.11 5.09 -11.30
N VAL A 50 27.16 5.06 -10.49
CA VAL A 50 27.42 3.97 -9.55
C VAL A 50 26.24 3.95 -8.60
N ILE A 51 25.31 3.01 -8.82
CA ILE A 51 24.23 2.74 -7.88
C ILE A 51 24.93 2.33 -6.59
N PRO A 52 24.76 3.05 -5.47
CA PRO A 52 25.31 2.59 -4.21
C PRO A 52 24.77 1.18 -3.95
N PRO A 53 25.61 0.21 -3.55
CA PRO A 53 25.13 -1.12 -3.25
C PRO A 53 23.97 -1.00 -2.26
N LEU A 54 22.85 -1.66 -2.57
CA LEU A 54 21.69 -1.72 -1.70
C LEU A 54 22.17 -2.08 -0.28
N PRO A 55 21.69 -1.41 0.78
CA PRO A 55 22.06 -1.79 2.13
C PRO A 55 21.71 -3.26 2.32
N VAL A 56 22.73 -4.10 2.52
CA VAL A 56 22.54 -5.52 2.77
C VAL A 56 22.06 -5.64 4.21
N THR A 57 20.75 -5.83 4.38
CA THR A 57 20.17 -6.18 5.66
C THR A 57 20.83 -7.47 6.16
N ARG A 58 21.46 -7.43 7.32
CA ARG A 58 22.12 -8.62 7.89
C ARG A 58 21.07 -9.56 8.48
N LEU A 59 20.90 -10.72 7.87
CA LEU A 59 19.99 -11.78 8.32
C LEU A 59 20.61 -12.67 9.42
N THR A 60 21.29 -12.04 10.38
CA THR A 60 21.98 -12.74 11.48
C THR A 60 21.16 -12.66 12.75
N GLY A 61 21.10 -13.77 13.49
CA GLY A 61 20.36 -13.88 14.74
C GLY A 61 19.43 -15.08 14.69
N GLU A 62 18.67 -15.24 15.76
CA GLU A 62 17.71 -16.33 15.94
C GLU A 62 16.31 -15.76 16.23
N ALA A 63 15.30 -16.55 15.89
CA ALA A 63 13.94 -16.32 16.33
C ALA A 63 13.69 -16.97 17.70
N ASN A 64 12.58 -16.61 18.32
CA ASN A 64 12.09 -17.26 19.54
C ASN A 64 11.82 -18.76 19.38
N SER A 65 11.59 -19.25 18.15
CA SER A 65 11.56 -20.69 17.84
C SER A 65 12.94 -21.38 17.91
N GLY A 66 14.02 -20.61 18.03
CA GLY A 66 15.41 -21.09 17.97
C GLY A 66 15.98 -21.20 16.54
N GLU A 67 15.20 -20.83 15.53
CA GLU A 67 15.64 -20.89 14.13
C GLU A 67 16.44 -19.66 13.72
N GLY A 68 17.44 -19.85 12.84
CA GLY A 68 18.21 -18.74 12.30
C GLY A 68 17.36 -17.86 11.37
N VAL A 69 17.50 -16.53 11.48
CA VAL A 69 16.76 -15.56 10.64
C VAL A 69 16.95 -15.82 9.15
N ALA A 70 18.17 -16.17 8.72
CA ALA A 70 18.45 -16.52 7.33
C ALA A 70 17.66 -17.76 6.85
N ARG A 71 17.38 -18.73 7.74
CA ARG A 71 16.55 -19.90 7.41
C ARG A 71 15.09 -19.48 7.22
N LEU A 72 14.55 -18.71 8.16
CA LEU A 72 13.17 -18.20 8.08
C LEU A 72 12.97 -17.38 6.82
N HIS A 73 13.91 -16.49 6.49
CA HIS A 73 13.87 -15.71 5.27
C HIS A 73 13.92 -16.58 4.01
N GLN A 74 14.72 -17.65 4.02
CA GLN A 74 14.72 -18.60 2.90
C GLN A 74 13.35 -19.28 2.74
N GLN A 75 12.70 -19.67 3.85
CA GLN A 75 11.36 -20.27 3.81
C GLN A 75 10.29 -19.29 3.31
N VAL A 76 10.36 -18.01 3.70
CA VAL A 76 9.50 -16.95 3.15
C VAL A 76 9.64 -16.91 1.63
N LYS A 77 10.87 -16.90 1.12
CA LYS A 77 11.14 -16.84 -0.32
C LYS A 77 10.72 -18.09 -1.07
N GLU A 78 10.72 -19.23 -0.41
CA GLU A 78 10.25 -20.51 -0.97
C GLU A 78 8.73 -20.71 -0.79
N GLY A 79 8.05 -19.83 -0.05
CA GLY A 79 6.63 -20.00 0.32
C GLY A 79 6.37 -21.19 1.25
N THR A 80 7.39 -21.70 1.95
CA THR A 80 7.32 -22.89 2.80
C THR A 80 7.25 -22.58 4.29
N LEU A 81 7.21 -21.30 4.68
CA LEU A 81 7.23 -20.88 6.09
C LEU A 81 6.12 -21.54 6.92
N LEU A 82 4.90 -21.61 6.38
CA LEU A 82 3.74 -22.20 7.06
C LEU A 82 3.71 -23.74 7.05
N GLU A 83 4.71 -24.41 6.46
CA GLU A 83 4.88 -25.88 6.63
C GLU A 83 5.33 -26.23 8.05
N HIS A 84 5.98 -25.28 8.73
CA HIS A 84 6.52 -25.45 10.08
C HIS A 84 5.89 -24.49 11.10
N HIS A 85 5.33 -23.38 10.62
CA HIS A 85 4.73 -22.32 11.43
C HIS A 85 3.22 -22.22 11.21
N GLY A 86 2.56 -21.46 12.08
CA GLY A 86 1.15 -21.10 11.92
C GLY A 86 1.01 -19.64 11.53
N SER A 87 -0.23 -19.18 11.37
CA SER A 87 -0.57 -17.77 11.34
C SER A 87 -1.85 -17.54 12.14
N ARG A 88 -2.02 -16.34 12.68
CA ARG A 88 -3.26 -15.93 13.34
C ARG A 88 -3.65 -14.50 12.98
N PRO A 89 -4.94 -14.15 13.07
CA PRO A 89 -5.39 -12.76 12.97
C PRO A 89 -4.75 -11.88 14.04
N VAL A 90 -4.48 -10.64 13.67
CA VAL A 90 -3.89 -9.62 14.55
C VAL A 90 -4.96 -8.89 15.35
N CYS A 91 -6.11 -8.59 14.73
CA CYS A 91 -7.27 -8.01 15.39
C CYS A 91 -8.59 -8.52 14.76
N PRO A 92 -9.77 -8.28 15.38
CA PRO A 92 -11.04 -8.86 14.91
C PRO A 92 -11.55 -8.38 13.54
N THR A 93 -11.45 -7.07 13.25
CA THR A 93 -12.01 -6.48 12.01
C THR A 93 -10.95 -6.04 11.00
N CYS A 94 -9.67 -6.07 11.35
CA CYS A 94 -8.58 -5.90 10.39
C CYS A 94 -8.22 -7.22 9.71
N HIS A 95 -7.47 -7.13 8.62
CA HIS A 95 -7.10 -8.26 7.79
C HIS A 95 -5.59 -8.52 7.79
N ALA A 96 -4.88 -8.23 8.89
CA ALA A 96 -3.50 -8.70 9.07
C ALA A 96 -3.47 -10.07 9.75
N GLN A 97 -2.54 -10.86 9.26
CA GLN A 97 -2.15 -12.14 9.84
C GLN A 97 -0.69 -12.05 10.29
N VAL A 98 -0.38 -12.56 11.47
CA VAL A 98 1.00 -12.69 11.96
C VAL A 98 1.40 -14.15 12.03
N VAL A 99 2.60 -14.46 11.56
CA VAL A 99 3.17 -15.81 11.65
C VAL A 99 3.46 -16.15 13.11
N THR A 100 3.17 -17.39 13.51
CA THR A 100 3.35 -17.88 14.89
C THR A 100 4.46 -18.92 15.00
N GLU A 101 5.02 -19.10 16.19
CA GLU A 101 6.13 -20.01 16.45
C GLU A 101 5.88 -21.45 15.98
N GLY A 102 4.63 -21.92 15.97
CA GLY A 102 4.27 -23.25 15.49
C GLY A 102 2.87 -23.30 14.91
N VAL A 103 2.61 -24.35 14.12
CA VAL A 103 1.38 -24.54 13.31
C VAL A 103 0.05 -24.35 14.06
N LYS A 104 0.03 -24.61 15.38
CA LYS A 104 -1.16 -24.45 16.23
C LYS A 104 -0.93 -23.50 17.42
N GLY A 105 0.13 -22.70 17.36
CA GLY A 105 0.49 -21.76 18.41
C GLY A 105 -0.08 -20.36 18.15
N ASP A 106 -0.27 -19.61 19.24
CA ASP A 106 -0.72 -18.21 19.20
C ASP A 106 0.42 -17.20 19.44
N THR A 107 1.61 -17.68 19.83
CA THR A 107 2.79 -16.83 20.06
C THR A 107 3.36 -16.37 18.72
N PRO A 108 3.47 -15.06 18.44
CA PRO A 108 4.12 -14.56 17.23
C PRO A 108 5.54 -15.09 17.07
N LEU A 109 5.95 -15.41 15.85
CA LEU A 109 7.33 -15.74 15.50
C LEU A 109 8.14 -14.45 15.45
N ARG A 110 8.89 -14.18 16.52
CA ARG A 110 9.68 -12.95 16.73
C ARG A 110 11.14 -13.22 16.43
N SER A 111 11.83 -12.25 15.82
CA SER A 111 13.20 -12.41 15.37
C SER A 111 14.07 -11.18 15.62
N ALA A 112 15.40 -11.39 15.66
CA ALA A 112 16.36 -10.31 15.91
C ALA A 112 16.64 -9.42 14.68
N ALA A 113 16.27 -9.88 13.48
CA ALA A 113 16.44 -9.22 12.19
C ALA A 113 15.28 -9.65 11.27
N PRO A 114 14.93 -8.86 10.25
CA PRO A 114 13.76 -9.14 9.42
C PRO A 114 13.90 -10.48 8.68
N ALA A 115 12.88 -11.32 8.78
CA ALA A 115 12.77 -12.57 8.02
C ALA A 115 11.84 -12.45 6.81
N GLY A 116 10.81 -11.59 6.85
CA GLY A 116 9.89 -11.39 5.73
C GLY A 116 10.49 -10.57 4.58
N TYR A 117 9.73 -10.42 3.50
CA TYR A 117 10.13 -9.55 2.38
C TYR A 117 10.33 -8.09 2.82
N GLY A 118 11.42 -7.49 2.32
CA GLY A 118 11.71 -6.07 2.48
C GLY A 118 11.38 -5.23 1.23
N PRO A 119 11.50 -3.88 1.33
CA PRO A 119 11.20 -2.95 0.24
C PRO A 119 11.91 -3.24 -1.08
N ALA A 120 13.20 -3.58 -1.05
CA ALA A 120 13.98 -3.84 -2.26
C ALA A 120 13.52 -5.12 -2.97
N GLU A 121 13.08 -6.13 -2.21
CA GLU A 121 12.58 -7.39 -2.74
C GLU A 121 11.19 -7.21 -3.34
N LEU A 122 10.29 -6.51 -2.65
CA LEU A 122 8.98 -6.15 -3.19
C LEU A 122 9.13 -5.27 -4.45
N GLN A 123 10.07 -4.32 -4.43
CA GLN A 123 10.36 -3.48 -5.60
C GLN A 123 10.79 -4.33 -6.80
N ALA A 124 11.64 -5.34 -6.58
CA ALA A 124 12.09 -6.25 -7.63
C ALA A 124 10.94 -7.15 -8.12
N ALA A 125 10.16 -7.74 -7.20
CA ALA A 125 9.05 -8.63 -7.49
C ALA A 125 7.99 -7.97 -8.40
N TYR A 126 7.67 -6.70 -8.16
CA TYR A 126 6.70 -5.95 -8.95
C TYR A 126 7.32 -5.12 -10.09
N GLY A 127 8.61 -5.30 -10.41
CA GLY A 127 9.27 -4.60 -11.51
C GLY A 127 9.23 -3.07 -11.39
N LEU A 128 9.30 -2.52 -10.17
CA LEU A 128 9.12 -1.10 -9.93
C LEU A 128 10.40 -0.31 -10.24
N PRO A 129 10.29 0.86 -10.91
CA PRO A 129 11.45 1.71 -11.20
C PRO A 129 12.02 2.30 -9.91
N ALA A 130 13.35 2.41 -9.79
CA ALA A 130 14.01 2.92 -8.58
C ALA A 130 13.54 4.31 -8.12
N ALA A 131 13.22 5.20 -9.06
CA ALA A 131 12.72 6.52 -8.74
C ALA A 131 11.20 6.53 -8.59
N SER A 132 10.71 7.10 -7.48
CA SER A 132 9.32 7.56 -7.40
C SER A 132 9.09 8.74 -8.33
N ARG A 133 7.92 8.77 -8.97
CA ARG A 133 7.48 9.90 -9.80
C ARG A 133 6.63 10.90 -9.01
N GLY A 134 6.02 10.46 -7.92
CA GLY A 134 5.26 11.28 -6.98
C GLY A 134 5.85 11.30 -5.57
N THR A 135 5.44 12.31 -4.79
CA THR A 135 5.80 12.52 -3.37
C THR A 135 4.56 12.95 -2.57
N GLY A 136 3.39 12.41 -2.93
CA GLY A 136 2.12 12.71 -2.27
C GLY A 136 2.04 12.14 -0.86
N THR A 137 0.88 12.32 -0.22
CA THR A 137 0.60 11.79 1.12
C THR A 137 -0.22 10.52 1.01
N ILE A 138 0.24 9.45 1.63
CA ILE A 138 -0.53 8.20 1.80
C ILE A 138 -1.14 8.25 3.18
N ALA A 139 -2.46 8.20 3.27
CA ALA A 139 -3.17 8.10 4.54
C ALA A 139 -3.47 6.64 4.87
N ILE A 140 -3.23 6.26 6.12
CA ILE A 140 -3.60 4.98 6.71
C ILE A 140 -4.65 5.26 7.79
N ILE A 141 -5.77 4.53 7.77
CA ILE A 141 -6.85 4.68 8.74
C ILE A 141 -6.95 3.39 9.54
N ASP A 142 -6.57 3.47 10.82
CA ASP A 142 -6.56 2.33 11.73
C ASP A 142 -7.25 2.65 13.06
N ALA A 143 -7.67 1.59 13.76
CA ALA A 143 -8.39 1.73 15.02
C ALA A 143 -7.46 1.73 16.24
N GLY A 144 -7.63 2.70 17.13
CA GLY A 144 -6.77 2.89 18.29
C GLY A 144 -5.54 3.75 17.96
N VAL A 145 -4.64 3.89 18.94
CA VAL A 145 -3.40 4.66 18.77
C VAL A 145 -2.18 3.77 18.91
N TYR A 146 -1.09 4.16 18.23
CA TYR A 146 0.19 3.48 18.26
C TYR A 146 1.32 4.40 18.77
N PRO A 147 1.52 4.52 20.09
CA PRO A 147 2.43 5.51 20.67
C PRO A 147 3.91 5.36 20.30
N THR A 148 4.37 4.17 19.89
CA THR A 148 5.76 3.95 19.46
C THR A 148 5.96 4.03 17.94
N LEU A 149 4.91 4.33 17.17
CA LEU A 149 4.90 4.34 15.70
C LEU A 149 6.13 5.04 15.09
N GLU A 150 6.40 6.30 15.43
CA GLU A 150 7.51 7.05 14.81
C GLU A 150 8.88 6.40 15.08
N LYS A 151 9.05 5.83 16.28
CA LYS A 151 10.29 5.14 16.66
C LYS A 151 10.45 3.83 15.91
N ASP A 152 9.38 3.06 15.79
CA ASP A 152 9.39 1.74 15.16
C ASP A 152 9.53 1.86 13.64
N LEU A 153 8.81 2.81 13.03
CA LEU A 153 8.99 3.21 11.64
C LEU A 153 10.43 3.67 11.34
N ALA A 154 11.08 4.38 12.28
CA ALA A 154 12.48 4.76 12.11
C ALA A 154 13.44 3.55 12.15
N VAL A 155 13.12 2.48 12.88
CA VAL A 155 13.88 1.23 12.85
C VAL A 155 13.67 0.51 11.52
N TYR A 156 12.42 0.38 11.07
CA TYR A 156 12.08 -0.24 9.78
C TYR A 156 12.82 0.47 8.63
N ARG A 157 12.61 1.79 8.50
CA ARG A 157 13.16 2.58 7.40
C ARG A 157 14.69 2.60 7.42
N ARG A 158 15.33 2.68 8.60
CA ARG A 158 16.79 2.57 8.70
C ARG A 158 17.30 1.20 8.27
N THR A 159 16.61 0.13 8.67
CA THR A 159 17.01 -1.26 8.38
C THR A 159 17.04 -1.52 6.87
N PHE A 160 16.06 -0.99 6.15
CA PHE A 160 15.95 -1.14 4.70
C PHE A 160 16.53 0.04 3.89
N GLY A 161 17.23 0.98 4.55
CA GLY A 161 17.88 2.10 3.87
C GLY A 161 16.93 3.12 3.24
N LEU A 162 15.70 3.21 3.72
CA LEU A 162 14.73 4.21 3.28
C LEU A 162 15.01 5.57 3.97
N PRO A 163 14.67 6.71 3.33
CA PRO A 163 14.82 8.04 3.95
C PRO A 163 14.07 8.11 5.29
N ALA A 164 14.56 8.84 6.29
CA ALA A 164 13.82 8.99 7.55
C ALA A 164 12.44 9.65 7.33
N CYS A 165 11.42 9.18 8.05
CA CYS A 165 10.08 9.77 8.02
C CYS A 165 9.63 10.07 9.45
N THR A 166 9.55 11.35 9.80
CA THR A 166 9.31 11.82 11.17
C THR A 166 8.27 12.94 11.18
N VAL A 167 7.64 13.16 12.34
CA VAL A 167 6.75 14.30 12.58
C VAL A 167 7.55 15.60 12.46
N ALA A 168 8.75 15.63 13.03
CA ALA A 168 9.62 16.80 12.99
C ALA A 168 10.04 17.21 11.56
N SER A 169 10.21 16.25 10.64
CA SER A 169 10.51 16.53 9.24
C SER A 169 9.27 16.87 8.40
N GLY A 170 8.06 16.68 8.95
CA GLY A 170 6.80 16.77 8.21
C GLY A 170 6.62 15.65 7.17
N CYS A 171 7.36 14.54 7.31
CA CYS A 171 7.14 13.35 6.51
C CYS A 171 6.00 12.50 7.09
N LEU A 172 5.95 12.37 8.41
CA LEU A 172 4.87 11.70 9.13
C LEU A 172 3.93 12.75 9.72
N SER A 173 2.63 12.50 9.68
CA SER A 173 1.60 13.26 10.41
C SER A 173 0.66 12.29 11.10
N LEU A 174 0.18 12.67 12.28
CA LEU A 174 -0.71 11.85 13.12
C LEU A 174 -1.95 12.69 13.43
N LEU A 175 -3.13 12.18 13.07
CA LEU A 175 -4.42 12.81 13.35
C LEU A 175 -5.37 11.76 13.94
N ASN A 176 -6.43 12.19 14.60
CA ASN A 176 -7.61 11.34 14.80
C ASN A 176 -8.63 11.57 13.67
N TYR A 177 -9.66 10.73 13.62
CA TYR A 177 -10.69 10.74 12.58
C TYR A 177 -11.45 12.07 12.40
N ASP A 178 -11.43 12.99 13.38
CA ASP A 178 -12.01 14.34 13.28
C ASP A 178 -11.02 15.46 12.94
N GLY A 179 -9.76 15.11 12.66
CA GLY A 179 -8.68 16.04 12.27
C GLY A 179 -7.98 16.73 13.44
N GLY A 180 -8.34 16.40 14.67
CA GLY A 180 -7.64 16.77 15.88
C GLY A 180 -6.39 15.94 16.17
N LYS A 181 -5.97 15.97 17.45
CA LYS A 181 -4.86 15.14 17.95
C LYS A 181 -5.39 13.76 18.32
N GLN A 182 -4.57 12.75 18.08
CA GLN A 182 -4.80 11.41 18.61
C GLN A 182 -5.02 11.42 20.13
N PRO A 183 -5.92 10.57 20.65
CA PRO A 183 -6.14 10.44 22.09
C PRO A 183 -4.93 9.82 22.80
N ALA A 184 -4.95 9.85 24.13
CA ALA A 184 -3.98 9.09 24.92
C ALA A 184 -4.23 7.57 24.77
N PRO A 185 -3.19 6.73 24.85
CA PRO A 185 -3.33 5.28 24.78
C PRO A 185 -4.22 4.75 25.91
N GLN A 186 -4.90 3.64 25.64
CA GLN A 186 -5.78 3.02 26.60
C GLN A 186 -5.01 2.47 27.81
N THR A 187 -5.63 2.58 28.99
CA THR A 187 -5.08 2.02 30.23
C THR A 187 -5.89 0.85 30.76
N GLY A 188 -7.12 0.65 30.29
CA GLY A 188 -7.94 -0.52 30.62
C GLY A 188 -7.51 -1.76 29.85
N SER A 189 -7.68 -2.95 30.45
CA SER A 189 -7.21 -4.21 29.86
C SER A 189 -7.74 -4.47 28.45
N GLN A 190 -9.05 -4.26 28.22
CA GLN A 190 -9.66 -4.45 26.91
C GLN A 190 -9.11 -3.48 25.86
N GLY A 191 -8.99 -2.21 26.23
CA GLY A 191 -8.43 -1.20 25.32
C GLY A 191 -6.97 -1.48 24.97
N ARG A 192 -6.15 -1.88 25.95
CA ARG A 192 -4.76 -2.28 25.71
C ARG A 192 -4.66 -3.51 24.81
N LEU A 193 -5.55 -4.49 24.96
CA LEU A 193 -5.62 -5.66 24.07
C LEU A 193 -5.87 -5.24 22.62
N MET A 194 -6.87 -4.38 22.41
CA MET A 194 -7.24 -3.95 21.05
C MET A 194 -6.17 -3.06 20.43
N GLU A 195 -5.61 -2.09 21.18
CA GLU A 195 -4.53 -1.24 20.67
C GLU A 195 -3.22 -2.01 20.43
N GLU A 196 -2.91 -3.05 21.22
CA GLU A 196 -1.73 -3.89 20.97
C GLU A 196 -1.84 -4.65 19.64
N GLY A 197 -3.01 -5.22 19.34
CA GLY A 197 -3.26 -5.84 18.04
C GLY A 197 -3.24 -4.82 16.91
N ALA A 198 -4.03 -3.75 17.05
CA ALA A 198 -4.12 -2.73 16.01
C ALA A 198 -2.79 -1.99 15.76
N ALA A 199 -1.89 -1.88 16.73
CA ALA A 199 -0.56 -1.33 16.51
C ALA A 199 0.27 -2.16 15.51
N LEU A 200 0.13 -3.50 15.52
CA LEU A 200 0.80 -4.35 14.55
C LEU A 200 0.17 -4.21 13.14
N GLU A 201 -1.15 -4.01 13.05
CA GLU A 201 -1.82 -3.61 11.80
C GLU A 201 -1.26 -2.28 11.27
N THR A 202 -1.22 -1.25 12.13
CA THR A 202 -0.69 0.07 11.76
C THR A 202 0.78 0.01 11.36
N ALA A 203 1.59 -0.81 12.03
CA ALA A 203 2.98 -1.03 11.65
C ALA A 203 3.06 -1.65 10.24
N LEU A 204 2.30 -2.73 9.98
CA LEU A 204 2.23 -3.37 8.66
C LEU A 204 1.85 -2.36 7.58
N ASP A 205 0.80 -1.57 7.80
CA ASP A 205 0.27 -0.65 6.82
C ASP A 205 1.26 0.48 6.46
N LEU A 206 1.87 1.11 7.48
CA LEU A 206 2.85 2.17 7.25
C LEU A 206 4.17 1.64 6.67
N ASP A 207 4.57 0.42 7.04
CA ASP A 207 5.76 -0.24 6.48
C ASP A 207 5.54 -0.59 5.00
N MET A 208 4.35 -1.10 4.63
CA MET A 208 4.00 -1.39 3.23
C MET A 208 3.82 -0.14 2.39
N ALA A 209 3.20 0.92 2.93
CA ALA A 209 3.15 2.23 2.28
C ALA A 209 4.57 2.81 2.09
N SER A 210 5.44 2.66 3.08
CA SER A 210 6.86 3.05 3.02
C SER A 210 7.63 2.28 1.96
N ALA A 211 7.42 0.97 1.86
CA ALA A 211 8.05 0.11 0.86
C ALA A 211 7.60 0.45 -0.56
N ALA A 212 6.28 0.65 -0.73
CA ALA A 212 5.68 0.99 -2.01
C ALA A 212 6.12 2.37 -2.50
N CYS A 213 6.18 3.38 -1.64
CA CYS A 213 6.63 4.73 -1.98
C CYS A 213 7.60 5.34 -0.95
N PRO A 214 8.91 5.08 -1.05
CA PRO A 214 9.90 5.55 -0.09
C PRO A 214 9.99 7.08 0.07
N SER A 215 9.56 7.85 -0.92
CA SER A 215 9.59 9.32 -0.95
C SER A 215 8.26 9.99 -0.63
N CYS A 216 7.21 9.22 -0.37
CA CYS A 216 5.90 9.75 -0.02
C CYS A 216 5.85 10.18 1.45
N ARG A 217 4.93 11.09 1.77
CA ARG A 217 4.57 11.39 3.16
C ARG A 217 3.58 10.36 3.65
N LEU A 218 3.58 10.12 4.95
CA LEU A 218 2.64 9.25 5.62
C LEU A 218 1.75 10.09 6.53
N LEU A 219 0.46 9.81 6.50
CA LEU A 219 -0.53 10.33 7.42
C LEU A 219 -1.19 9.13 8.08
N GLU A 220 -1.05 8.97 9.39
CA GLU A 220 -1.83 8.01 10.13
C GLU A 220 -3.03 8.73 10.77
N ILE A 221 -4.21 8.11 10.67
CA ILE A 221 -5.46 8.61 11.22
C ILE A 221 -6.06 7.54 12.11
N SER A 222 -6.09 7.79 13.42
CA SER A 222 -6.73 6.89 14.37
C SER A 222 -8.25 7.09 14.40
N VAL A 223 -9.01 6.00 14.27
CA VAL A 223 -10.41 5.90 14.71
C VAL A 223 -10.48 5.30 16.13
N PRO A 224 -11.61 5.35 16.85
CA PRO A 224 -11.76 4.70 18.15
C PRO A 224 -11.34 3.21 18.14
N TRP A 225 -10.67 2.76 19.20
CA TRP A 225 -10.18 1.36 19.30
C TRP A 225 -11.32 0.33 19.28
N GLN A 226 -12.53 0.73 19.69
CA GLN A 226 -13.73 -0.12 19.64
C GLN A 226 -14.09 -0.52 18.20
N ASP A 227 -13.70 0.27 17.22
CA ASP A 227 -14.01 0.00 15.81
C ASP A 227 -13.18 -1.19 15.27
N ALA A 228 -12.09 -1.55 15.97
CA ALA A 228 -11.35 -2.81 15.74
C ALA A 228 -12.12 -4.05 16.23
N GLN A 229 -13.10 -3.87 17.10
CA GLN A 229 -13.84 -4.94 17.77
C GLN A 229 -15.24 -5.11 17.22
N ASP A 230 -15.94 -4.00 16.97
CA ASP A 230 -17.37 -4.02 16.71
C ASP A 230 -17.69 -3.83 15.22
N ASP A 231 -18.43 -4.79 14.66
CA ASP A 231 -19.07 -4.66 13.35
C ASP A 231 -20.41 -3.93 13.50
N ASN A 232 -20.36 -2.59 13.48
CA ASN A 232 -21.54 -1.75 13.67
C ASN A 232 -21.53 -0.44 12.83
N ASP A 233 -22.66 0.25 12.84
CA ASP A 233 -22.86 1.51 12.10
C ASP A 233 -21.98 2.67 12.61
N VAL A 234 -21.62 2.69 13.89
CA VAL A 234 -20.74 3.72 14.46
C VAL A 234 -19.35 3.56 13.86
N SER A 235 -18.78 2.34 13.87
CA SER A 235 -17.48 2.03 13.30
C SER A 235 -17.37 2.48 11.85
N THR A 236 -18.31 2.06 11.00
CA THR A 236 -18.31 2.44 9.58
C THR A 236 -18.54 3.94 9.35
N GLY A 237 -19.16 4.64 10.30
CA GLY A 237 -19.30 6.10 10.29
C GLY A 237 -17.98 6.82 10.57
N ASP A 238 -17.24 6.35 11.57
CA ASP A 238 -15.97 6.94 11.99
C ASP A 238 -14.88 6.70 10.94
N PHE A 239 -14.82 5.51 10.32
CA PHE A 239 -13.98 5.25 9.16
C PHE A 239 -14.32 6.15 7.97
N ALA A 240 -15.60 6.34 7.65
CA ALA A 240 -16.00 7.25 6.57
C ALA A 240 -15.58 8.70 6.85
N GLN A 241 -15.73 9.18 8.09
CA GLN A 241 -15.26 10.50 8.49
C GLN A 241 -13.73 10.61 8.44
N ALA A 242 -12.99 9.57 8.83
CA ALA A 242 -11.54 9.51 8.71
C ALA A 242 -11.07 9.67 7.25
N VAL A 243 -11.80 9.10 6.28
CA VAL A 243 -11.48 9.28 4.85
C VAL A 243 -11.63 10.76 4.44
N ASP A 244 -12.73 11.41 4.81
CA ASP A 244 -12.90 12.84 4.51
C ASP A 244 -11.84 13.71 5.20
N THR A 245 -11.46 13.37 6.44
CA THR A 245 -10.34 14.00 7.16
C THR A 245 -9.02 13.80 6.42
N ALA A 246 -8.73 12.60 5.94
CA ALA A 246 -7.53 12.32 5.14
C ALA A 246 -7.47 13.18 3.87
N VAL A 247 -8.58 13.22 3.13
CA VAL A 247 -8.69 13.99 1.89
C VAL A 247 -8.53 15.49 2.18
N ALA A 248 -9.19 16.00 3.22
CA ALA A 248 -9.04 17.39 3.65
C ALA A 248 -7.61 17.74 4.09
N ALA A 249 -6.88 16.78 4.67
CA ALA A 249 -5.47 16.88 5.02
C ALA A 249 -4.51 16.74 3.82
N GLY A 250 -5.04 16.52 2.61
CA GLY A 250 -4.25 16.44 1.37
C GLY A 250 -3.75 15.04 1.01
N ALA A 251 -4.43 13.99 1.49
CA ALA A 251 -4.15 12.62 1.08
C ALA A 251 -4.28 12.46 -0.45
N SER A 252 -3.29 11.80 -1.02
CA SER A 252 -3.23 11.36 -2.42
C SER A 252 -3.77 9.95 -2.59
N ALA A 253 -3.61 9.13 -1.57
CA ALA A 253 -4.24 7.83 -1.43
C ALA A 253 -4.63 7.60 0.03
N VAL A 254 -5.64 6.77 0.24
CA VAL A 254 -6.14 6.34 1.55
C VAL A 254 -6.22 4.82 1.53
N SER A 255 -5.58 4.16 2.49
CA SER A 255 -5.71 2.72 2.70
C SER A 255 -6.61 2.44 3.90
N ILE A 256 -7.47 1.45 3.75
CA ILE A 256 -8.31 0.91 4.82
C ILE A 256 -8.14 -0.60 4.83
N SER A 257 -7.49 -1.10 5.87
CA SER A 257 -7.20 -2.52 6.00
C SER A 257 -8.20 -3.25 6.92
N TYR A 258 -9.38 -2.65 7.10
CA TYR A 258 -10.50 -3.13 7.91
C TYR A 258 -11.71 -3.51 7.07
N GLY A 259 -12.42 -4.55 7.49
CA GLY A 259 -13.62 -5.07 6.86
C GLY A 259 -14.81 -5.13 7.80
N PHE A 260 -15.96 -4.68 7.31
CA PHE A 260 -17.24 -4.68 8.01
C PHE A 260 -18.30 -5.35 7.15
N ARG A 261 -19.32 -5.94 7.76
CA ARG A 261 -20.39 -6.55 6.98
C ARG A 261 -21.15 -5.45 6.22
N ALA A 262 -21.24 -5.59 4.89
CA ALA A 262 -22.02 -4.66 4.10
C ALA A 262 -23.52 -4.76 4.43
N ASP A 263 -24.16 -3.62 4.63
CA ASP A 263 -25.60 -3.49 4.85
C ASP A 263 -26.16 -2.18 4.27
N VAL A 264 -27.47 -1.97 4.39
CA VAL A 264 -28.15 -0.79 3.84
C VAL A 264 -27.72 0.55 4.47
N GLN A 265 -27.09 0.54 5.65
CA GLN A 265 -26.65 1.75 6.33
C GLN A 265 -25.25 2.17 5.89
N ASN A 266 -24.32 1.23 5.75
CA ASN A 266 -22.94 1.51 5.33
C ASN A 266 -22.75 1.55 3.80
N THR A 267 -23.70 1.03 3.02
CA THR A 267 -23.69 1.11 1.55
C THR A 267 -24.40 2.34 0.97
N HIS A 268 -24.91 3.24 1.81
CA HIS A 268 -25.67 4.43 1.40
C HIS A 268 -25.23 5.70 2.15
N GLY A 269 -25.74 6.84 1.68
CA GLY A 269 -25.54 8.14 2.33
C GLY A 269 -24.07 8.51 2.50
N PHE A 270 -23.77 9.16 3.63
CA PHE A 270 -22.44 9.67 3.95
C PHE A 270 -21.35 8.58 3.92
N ARG A 271 -21.62 7.41 4.51
CA ARG A 271 -20.69 6.26 4.56
C ARG A 271 -20.31 5.71 3.19
N ARG A 272 -21.08 6.02 2.15
CA ARG A 272 -20.71 5.74 0.77
C ARG A 272 -20.03 6.94 0.10
N THR A 273 -20.60 8.14 0.25
CA THR A 273 -20.11 9.32 -0.49
C THR A 273 -18.73 9.79 -0.01
N ALA A 274 -18.40 9.58 1.27
CA ALA A 274 -17.07 9.87 1.81
C ALA A 274 -15.98 8.98 1.20
N LEU A 275 -16.33 7.84 0.60
CA LEU A 275 -15.40 6.96 -0.09
C LEU A 275 -15.45 7.11 -1.62
N ASP A 276 -15.93 8.26 -2.11
CA ASP A 276 -15.96 8.58 -3.53
C ASP A 276 -15.29 9.93 -3.82
N HIS A 277 -13.96 9.90 -3.86
CA HIS A 277 -13.13 11.07 -4.14
C HIS A 277 -12.37 10.92 -5.46
N LYS A 278 -12.67 11.78 -6.43
CA LYS A 278 -11.84 11.90 -7.64
C LYS A 278 -10.49 12.51 -7.26
N GLY A 279 -9.42 12.00 -7.85
CA GLY A 279 -8.07 12.48 -7.57
C GLY A 279 -7.38 11.80 -6.38
N VAL A 280 -8.10 10.95 -5.62
CA VAL A 280 -7.58 10.25 -4.44
C VAL A 280 -7.85 8.75 -4.61
N ALA A 281 -6.80 7.93 -4.50
CA ALA A 281 -6.96 6.48 -4.56
C ALA A 281 -7.40 5.95 -3.21
N ILE A 282 -8.60 5.38 -3.12
CA ILE A 282 -9.08 4.73 -1.90
C ILE A 282 -9.00 3.23 -2.11
N THR A 283 -8.11 2.57 -1.38
CA THR A 283 -7.87 1.13 -1.44
C THR A 283 -8.40 0.46 -0.18
N ALA A 284 -8.98 -0.73 -0.34
CA ALA A 284 -9.39 -1.51 0.81
C ALA A 284 -9.11 -3.00 0.59
N SER A 285 -8.67 -3.65 1.65
CA SER A 285 -8.39 -5.09 1.67
C SER A 285 -9.68 -5.90 1.44
N THR A 286 -9.62 -6.97 0.64
CA THR A 286 -10.81 -7.78 0.35
C THR A 286 -11.22 -8.70 1.50
N GLY A 287 -10.34 -8.88 2.48
CA GLY A 287 -10.52 -9.80 3.60
C GLY A 287 -9.74 -11.09 3.45
N ASP A 288 -9.68 -11.84 4.55
CA ASP A 288 -8.85 -13.03 4.69
C ASP A 288 -9.69 -14.31 4.94
N GLY A 289 -10.96 -14.29 4.50
CA GLY A 289 -11.91 -15.38 4.67
C GLY A 289 -12.09 -16.29 3.45
N GLY A 290 -11.40 -16.00 2.35
CA GLY A 290 -11.59 -16.65 1.05
C GLY A 290 -12.84 -16.17 0.31
N PHE A 291 -13.33 -17.03 -0.59
CA PHE A 291 -14.54 -16.76 -1.38
C PHE A 291 -15.78 -16.53 -0.50
N ASN A 292 -16.51 -15.43 -0.75
CA ASN A 292 -17.62 -14.96 0.08
C ASN A 292 -19.01 -15.56 -0.26
N GLY A 293 -19.09 -16.57 -1.13
CA GLY A 293 -20.36 -17.12 -1.60
C GLY A 293 -21.04 -16.32 -2.72
N GLY A 294 -20.39 -15.27 -3.25
CA GLY A 294 -20.83 -14.49 -4.41
C GLY A 294 -22.08 -13.63 -4.21
N VAL A 295 -22.36 -13.25 -2.96
CA VAL A 295 -23.52 -12.42 -2.60
C VAL A 295 -23.12 -11.07 -2.00
N HIS A 296 -22.29 -11.07 -0.96
CA HIS A 296 -21.95 -9.86 -0.20
C HIS A 296 -20.45 -9.74 0.09
N GLN A 297 -19.83 -8.67 -0.38
CA GLN A 297 -18.44 -8.34 -0.04
C GLN A 297 -18.38 -7.48 1.23
N LEU A 298 -17.21 -7.41 1.85
CA LEU A 298 -17.00 -6.55 3.01
C LEU A 298 -17.00 -5.07 2.61
N TRP A 299 -17.66 -4.23 3.39
CA TRP A 299 -17.44 -2.78 3.34
C TRP A 299 -16.05 -2.47 3.95
N PRO A 300 -15.26 -1.53 3.40
CA PRO A 300 -15.55 -0.68 2.25
C PRO A 300 -15.10 -1.26 0.91
N SER A 301 -14.40 -2.40 0.91
CA SER A 301 -13.87 -3.02 -0.31
C SER A 301 -14.97 -3.50 -1.27
N ALA A 302 -16.25 -3.45 -0.88
CA ALA A 302 -17.46 -3.68 -1.67
C ALA A 302 -17.99 -2.43 -2.41
N LEU A 303 -17.48 -1.22 -2.14
CA LEU A 303 -18.02 -0.01 -2.74
C LEU A 303 -17.55 0.18 -4.20
N PRO A 304 -18.41 0.64 -5.14
CA PRO A 304 -18.01 0.83 -6.55
C PRO A 304 -16.91 1.86 -6.82
N SER A 305 -16.68 2.79 -5.88
CA SER A 305 -15.66 3.83 -5.94
C SER A 305 -14.34 3.43 -5.26
N VAL A 306 -14.34 2.35 -4.47
CA VAL A 306 -13.16 1.86 -3.74
C VAL A 306 -12.48 0.78 -4.57
N ILE A 307 -11.16 0.85 -4.62
CA ILE A 307 -10.29 -0.14 -5.25
C ILE A 307 -10.19 -1.33 -4.31
N SER A 308 -10.77 -2.46 -4.72
CA SER A 308 -10.75 -3.72 -3.98
C SER A 308 -9.41 -4.42 -4.18
N VAL A 309 -8.63 -4.57 -3.11
CA VAL A 309 -7.27 -5.09 -3.18
C VAL A 309 -7.20 -6.49 -2.57
N GLY A 310 -7.00 -7.49 -3.44
CA GLY A 310 -6.91 -8.90 -3.09
C GLY A 310 -5.51 -9.33 -2.68
N GLY A 311 -5.25 -10.64 -2.71
CA GLY A 311 -4.04 -11.23 -2.16
C GLY A 311 -3.46 -12.35 -3.02
N VAL A 312 -2.14 -12.35 -3.15
CA VAL A 312 -1.36 -13.45 -3.74
C VAL A 312 -0.32 -13.96 -2.76
N SER A 313 0.20 -15.16 -3.04
CA SER A 313 1.48 -15.61 -2.53
C SER A 313 2.56 -15.19 -3.54
N LEU A 314 3.51 -14.36 -3.10
CA LEU A 314 4.66 -13.99 -3.94
C LEU A 314 5.68 -15.13 -4.01
N PRO A 315 6.10 -15.52 -5.20
CA PRO A 315 6.84 -16.75 -5.37
C PRO A 315 8.35 -16.55 -5.14
N ALA A 316 9.10 -17.66 -5.19
CA ALA A 316 10.54 -17.60 -5.30
C ALA A 316 10.99 -16.84 -6.56
N ALA A 317 12.20 -16.28 -6.55
CA ALA A 317 12.70 -15.51 -7.68
C ALA A 317 12.71 -16.35 -8.98
N GLY A 318 11.93 -15.92 -9.98
CA GLY A 318 11.82 -16.58 -11.28
C GLY A 318 10.59 -17.48 -11.44
N GLU A 319 9.74 -17.58 -10.43
CA GLU A 319 8.44 -18.25 -10.47
C GLU A 319 7.29 -17.23 -10.63
N GLU A 320 6.09 -17.72 -10.95
CA GLU A 320 4.88 -16.90 -11.12
C GLU A 320 4.06 -16.87 -9.80
N PRO A 321 3.44 -15.73 -9.46
CA PRO A 321 2.58 -15.63 -8.29
C PRO A 321 1.37 -16.57 -8.39
N ALA A 322 0.82 -16.95 -7.24
CA ALA A 322 -0.40 -17.73 -7.14
C ALA A 322 -1.44 -17.02 -6.25
N ALA A 323 -2.73 -17.23 -6.53
CA ALA A 323 -3.79 -16.75 -5.67
C ALA A 323 -3.62 -17.27 -4.24
N TRP A 324 -3.68 -16.36 -3.27
CA TRP A 324 -3.66 -16.74 -1.85
C TRP A 324 -5.01 -17.30 -1.44
N TYR A 325 -5.00 -18.51 -0.87
CA TYR A 325 -6.22 -19.26 -0.56
C TYR A 325 -7.22 -18.54 0.34
N ALA A 326 -6.75 -17.61 1.18
CA ALA A 326 -7.59 -16.85 2.09
C ALA A 326 -7.97 -15.46 1.56
N ALA A 327 -7.44 -14.99 0.43
CA ALA A 327 -7.83 -13.70 -0.11
C ALA A 327 -9.33 -13.64 -0.43
N GLY A 328 -9.98 -12.54 -0.05
CA GLY A 328 -11.39 -12.31 -0.29
C GLY A 328 -11.70 -12.17 -1.78
N SER A 329 -12.72 -12.88 -2.26
CA SER A 329 -13.16 -12.88 -3.66
C SER A 329 -14.68 -13.06 -3.77
N GLY A 330 -15.27 -12.67 -4.91
CA GLY A 330 -16.70 -12.84 -5.19
C GLY A 330 -17.44 -11.56 -5.58
N CYS A 331 -18.74 -11.45 -5.27
CA CYS A 331 -19.61 -10.37 -5.78
C CYS A 331 -20.22 -9.53 -4.66
N GLU A 332 -20.61 -8.30 -5.01
CA GLU A 332 -21.53 -7.47 -4.20
C GLU A 332 -22.80 -7.15 -5.02
N GLN A 333 -23.91 -7.79 -4.66
CA GLN A 333 -25.17 -7.70 -5.40
C GLN A 333 -25.93 -6.38 -5.18
N ALA A 334 -25.64 -5.64 -4.11
CA ALA A 334 -26.26 -4.34 -3.86
C ALA A 334 -25.81 -3.26 -4.85
N PHE A 335 -24.72 -3.50 -5.58
CA PHE A 335 -24.18 -2.55 -6.56
C PHE A 335 -24.08 -3.13 -7.96
N GLY A 336 -24.21 -2.25 -8.96
CA GLY A 336 -23.72 -2.54 -10.31
C GLY A 336 -22.19 -2.54 -10.35
N ALA A 337 -21.62 -2.65 -11.55
CA ALA A 337 -20.18 -2.60 -11.80
C ALA A 337 -19.45 -1.50 -11.02
N ALA A 338 -18.24 -1.81 -10.53
CA ALA A 338 -17.33 -0.78 -10.04
C ALA A 338 -16.98 0.24 -11.15
N LYS A 339 -16.47 1.42 -10.78
CA LYS A 339 -16.11 2.45 -11.74
C LYS A 339 -15.12 1.92 -12.78
N GLY A 340 -15.54 1.85 -14.03
CA GLY A 340 -14.73 1.38 -15.16
C GLY A 340 -14.60 -0.15 -15.26
N GLN A 341 -15.19 -0.92 -14.35
CA GLN A 341 -15.19 -2.38 -14.41
C GLN A 341 -15.99 -2.86 -15.64
N PRO A 342 -15.37 -3.60 -16.58
CA PRO A 342 -16.00 -3.94 -17.85
C PRO A 342 -17.06 -5.03 -17.69
N SER A 343 -18.01 -5.10 -18.62
CA SER A 343 -19.07 -6.12 -18.62
C SER A 343 -18.54 -7.55 -18.70
N ALA A 344 -17.36 -7.75 -19.29
CA ALA A 344 -16.69 -9.05 -19.33
C ALA A 344 -16.28 -9.54 -17.93
N VAL A 345 -15.93 -8.61 -17.03
CA VAL A 345 -15.63 -8.90 -15.62
C VAL A 345 -16.93 -9.13 -14.85
N THR A 346 -17.88 -8.18 -14.94
CA THR A 346 -19.13 -8.29 -14.17
C THR A 346 -20.04 -9.42 -14.63
N ALA A 347 -19.81 -10.01 -15.80
CA ALA A 347 -20.50 -11.23 -16.23
C ALA A 347 -20.36 -12.38 -15.22
N ALA A 348 -19.21 -12.49 -14.54
CA ALA A 348 -19.01 -13.48 -13.47
C ALA A 348 -19.93 -13.24 -12.25
N CYS A 349 -20.42 -12.00 -12.10
CA CYS A 349 -21.30 -11.53 -11.04
C CYS A 349 -22.68 -11.10 -11.57
N GLY A 350 -23.12 -11.56 -12.75
CA GLY A 350 -24.45 -11.22 -13.27
C GLY A 350 -24.67 -9.72 -13.55
N GLY A 351 -23.61 -8.95 -13.80
CA GLY A 351 -23.64 -7.50 -13.99
C GLY A 351 -23.36 -6.67 -12.73
N HIS A 352 -23.19 -7.33 -11.59
CA HIS A 352 -22.88 -6.70 -10.31
C HIS A 352 -21.38 -6.47 -10.13
N ARG A 353 -21.03 -5.71 -9.08
CA ARG A 353 -19.64 -5.47 -8.71
C ARG A 353 -18.93 -6.79 -8.41
N ALA A 354 -17.81 -7.00 -9.07
CA ALA A 354 -16.92 -8.14 -8.82
C ALA A 354 -15.67 -7.70 -8.06
N ALA A 355 -15.24 -8.49 -7.10
CA ALA A 355 -13.97 -8.33 -6.39
C ALA A 355 -13.08 -9.54 -6.65
N SER A 356 -11.75 -9.39 -6.64
CA SER A 356 -10.98 -8.15 -6.43
C SER A 356 -10.77 -7.32 -7.72
N ASP A 357 -10.26 -6.09 -7.62
CA ASP A 357 -9.85 -5.29 -8.78
C ASP A 357 -8.39 -5.56 -9.18
N ILE A 358 -7.51 -5.70 -8.18
CA ILE A 358 -6.06 -5.95 -8.32
C ILE A 358 -5.57 -6.63 -7.04
N SER A 359 -4.42 -7.29 -7.07
CA SER A 359 -3.81 -7.90 -5.88
C SER A 359 -2.33 -7.58 -5.72
N ALA A 360 -1.82 -7.73 -4.51
CA ALA A 360 -0.42 -7.76 -4.16
C ALA A 360 -0.21 -8.84 -3.08
N ASP A 361 1.00 -8.95 -2.54
CA ASP A 361 1.37 -9.98 -1.57
C ASP A 361 0.51 -9.88 -0.32
N ALA A 362 0.01 -11.02 0.11
CA ALA A 362 -0.87 -11.15 1.26
C ALA A 362 -0.69 -12.47 2.00
N ASP A 363 0.01 -13.47 1.43
CA ASP A 363 0.15 -14.75 2.11
C ASP A 363 1.21 -14.67 3.22
N PRO A 364 0.91 -15.00 4.49
CA PRO A 364 1.92 -15.04 5.54
C PRO A 364 3.04 -16.06 5.26
N ALA A 365 2.80 -17.07 4.42
CA ALA A 365 3.86 -17.98 3.96
C ALA A 365 4.94 -17.28 3.13
N THR A 366 4.57 -16.20 2.44
CA THR A 366 5.45 -15.33 1.66
C THR A 366 5.49 -13.94 2.27
N GLY A 367 5.23 -13.80 3.57
CA GLY A 367 4.89 -12.52 4.18
C GLY A 367 6.03 -11.50 4.24
N VAL A 368 5.64 -10.29 4.62
CA VAL A 368 6.52 -9.13 4.70
C VAL A 368 7.10 -8.96 6.11
N ALA A 369 8.27 -8.32 6.18
CA ALA A 369 8.88 -8.01 7.46
C ALA A 369 8.21 -6.77 8.07
N VAL A 370 7.73 -6.88 9.30
CA VAL A 370 7.11 -5.77 10.06
C VAL A 370 7.86 -5.58 11.37
N TYR A 371 8.04 -4.31 11.79
CA TYR A 371 8.66 -3.98 13.07
C TYR A 371 7.71 -3.27 14.01
N ASP A 372 7.42 -3.90 15.16
CA ASP A 372 6.52 -3.34 16.17
C ASP A 372 7.02 -3.60 17.60
N THR A 373 7.04 -2.56 18.45
CA THR A 373 7.42 -2.68 19.86
C THR A 373 6.34 -2.31 20.87
N TYR A 374 5.13 -1.96 20.44
CA TYR A 374 4.07 -1.58 21.36
C TYR A 374 3.34 -2.79 21.92
N ALA A 375 3.65 -3.11 23.18
CA ALA A 375 3.09 -4.25 23.89
C ALA A 375 2.48 -3.83 25.25
N PRO A 376 1.44 -2.98 25.28
CA PRO A 376 0.86 -2.44 26.51
C PRO A 376 0.12 -3.48 27.37
N LEU A 377 -0.22 -4.65 26.82
CA LEU A 377 -0.87 -5.74 27.54
C LEU A 377 0.06 -6.94 27.74
N SER A 378 0.70 -7.45 26.68
CA SER A 378 1.56 -8.63 26.79
C SER A 378 2.88 -8.34 27.50
N GLU A 379 3.32 -7.07 27.52
CA GLU A 379 4.65 -6.64 27.97
C GLU A 379 5.80 -7.32 27.20
N GLU A 380 5.49 -7.89 26.04
CA GLU A 380 6.41 -8.63 25.18
C GLU A 380 6.42 -8.06 23.76
N PRO A 381 7.30 -7.09 23.46
CA PRO A 381 7.43 -6.49 22.14
C PRO A 381 7.65 -7.53 21.03
N ASN A 382 6.94 -7.37 19.91
CA ASN A 382 7.10 -8.23 18.73
C ASN A 382 8.51 -8.12 18.13
N ASN A 383 9.09 -6.92 18.11
CA ASN A 383 10.27 -6.58 17.32
C ASN A 383 10.04 -6.94 15.84
N TRP A 384 10.88 -7.78 15.23
CA TRP A 384 10.67 -8.24 13.86
C TRP A 384 9.77 -9.48 13.82
N VAL A 385 8.68 -9.37 13.07
CA VAL A 385 7.78 -10.49 12.75
C VAL A 385 7.60 -10.62 11.23
N VAL A 386 7.08 -11.77 10.81
CA VAL A 386 6.56 -11.96 9.46
C VAL A 386 5.04 -11.81 9.53
N ALA A 387 4.49 -10.94 8.70
CA ALA A 387 3.06 -10.69 8.61
C ALA A 387 2.58 -10.71 7.17
N GLY A 388 1.28 -10.91 7.00
CA GLY A 388 0.59 -10.87 5.72
C GLY A 388 -0.86 -10.47 5.94
N GLY A 389 -1.75 -11.11 5.22
CA GLY A 389 -3.13 -10.70 5.07
C GLY A 389 -3.33 -9.70 3.94
N THR A 390 -4.56 -9.54 3.47
CA THR A 390 -4.88 -8.52 2.46
C THR A 390 -4.64 -7.10 2.97
N SER A 391 -4.47 -6.93 4.29
CA SER A 391 -3.89 -5.74 4.93
C SER A 391 -2.49 -5.38 4.44
N ALA A 392 -1.62 -6.34 4.08
CA ALA A 392 -0.31 -5.98 3.51
C ALA A 392 -0.46 -5.38 2.09
N SER A 393 -1.47 -5.86 1.36
CA SER A 393 -1.68 -5.59 -0.06
C SER A 393 -2.31 -4.22 -0.31
N ALA A 394 -3.35 -3.84 0.44
CA ALA A 394 -4.05 -2.56 0.30
C ALA A 394 -3.14 -1.30 0.41
N PRO A 395 -2.36 -1.10 1.48
CA PRO A 395 -1.48 0.05 1.65
C PRO A 395 -0.32 0.04 0.65
N TYR A 396 0.11 -1.14 0.20
CA TYR A 396 1.09 -1.26 -0.88
C TYR A 396 0.54 -0.66 -2.17
N VAL A 397 -0.67 -1.05 -2.58
CA VAL A 397 -1.35 -0.52 -3.77
C VAL A 397 -1.63 0.99 -3.63
N ALA A 398 -2.04 1.47 -2.45
CA ALA A 398 -2.17 2.91 -2.17
C ALA A 398 -0.84 3.67 -2.41
N GLY A 399 0.26 3.06 -1.95
CA GLY A 399 1.60 3.57 -2.18
C GLY A 399 1.98 3.60 -3.67
N LEU A 400 1.56 2.61 -4.47
CA LEU A 400 1.83 2.59 -5.92
C LEU A 400 1.10 3.71 -6.67
N PHE A 401 -0.17 3.99 -6.34
CA PHE A 401 -0.89 5.15 -6.87
C PHE A 401 -0.14 6.45 -6.58
N THR A 402 0.32 6.61 -5.34
CA THR A 402 1.03 7.82 -4.92
C THR A 402 2.43 7.91 -5.56
N ARG A 403 3.13 6.78 -5.70
CA ARG A 403 4.44 6.67 -6.35
C ARG A 403 4.40 7.01 -7.83
N ALA A 404 3.33 6.63 -8.52
CA ALA A 404 3.14 6.94 -9.95
C ALA A 404 2.88 8.44 -10.20
N GLY A 405 2.23 9.11 -9.25
CA GLY A 405 2.02 10.56 -9.27
C GLY A 405 0.95 11.06 -10.26
N ARG A 406 0.16 10.16 -10.86
CA ARG A 406 -0.88 10.49 -11.87
C ARG A 406 -2.27 10.64 -11.26
N LEU A 407 -2.30 11.22 -10.06
CA LEU A 407 -3.46 11.23 -9.16
C LEU A 407 -4.70 11.89 -9.75
N SER A 408 -4.57 12.96 -10.54
CA SER A 408 -5.73 13.67 -11.12
C SER A 408 -6.61 12.80 -12.03
N ALA A 409 -6.11 11.65 -12.51
CA ALA A 409 -6.85 10.70 -13.33
C ALA A 409 -7.55 9.60 -12.51
N VAL A 410 -7.33 9.55 -11.19
CA VAL A 410 -7.92 8.55 -10.31
C VAL A 410 -9.42 8.81 -10.16
N ASP A 411 -10.20 7.77 -10.43
CA ASP A 411 -11.66 7.73 -10.31
C ASP A 411 -12.06 6.27 -10.05
N GLY A 412 -11.97 5.87 -8.78
CA GLY A 412 -12.03 4.47 -8.35
C GLY A 412 -11.06 3.56 -9.14
N PRO A 413 -11.41 2.29 -9.40
CA PRO A 413 -10.54 1.37 -10.13
C PRO A 413 -10.50 1.61 -11.65
N SER A 414 -11.13 2.69 -12.16
CA SER A 414 -11.31 2.87 -13.60
C SER A 414 -10.00 3.02 -14.38
N GLY A 415 -8.95 3.52 -13.74
CA GLY A 415 -7.61 3.60 -14.33
C GLY A 415 -7.00 2.22 -14.57
N LEU A 416 -7.19 1.30 -13.62
CA LEU A 416 -6.68 -0.07 -13.68
C LEU A 416 -7.28 -0.82 -14.88
N TYR A 417 -8.61 -0.76 -15.04
CA TYR A 417 -9.31 -1.41 -16.15
C TYR A 417 -9.02 -0.81 -17.54
N ARG A 418 -8.47 0.40 -17.61
CA ARG A 418 -8.02 1.03 -18.87
C ARG A 418 -6.53 0.79 -19.15
N ALA A 419 -5.77 0.31 -18.18
CA ALA A 419 -4.34 0.09 -18.33
C ALA A 419 -4.07 -1.03 -19.34
N PRO A 420 -2.94 -0.99 -20.06
CA PRO A 420 -2.53 -2.11 -20.89
C PRO A 420 -2.29 -3.35 -20.02
N LYS A 421 -2.61 -4.54 -20.54
CA LYS A 421 -2.39 -5.81 -19.82
C LYS A 421 -0.95 -6.00 -19.33
N THR A 422 0.03 -5.43 -20.04
CA THR A 422 1.46 -5.46 -19.66
C THR A 422 1.79 -4.64 -18.42
N ALA A 423 0.84 -3.88 -17.87
CA ALA A 423 0.98 -3.20 -16.59
C ALA A 423 0.72 -4.13 -15.39
N PHE A 424 0.35 -5.39 -15.66
CA PHE A 424 0.09 -6.42 -14.66
C PHE A 424 0.82 -7.71 -15.04
N THR A 425 1.20 -8.49 -14.03
CA THR A 425 1.49 -9.91 -14.17
C THR A 425 0.19 -10.66 -13.86
N ASP A 426 -0.34 -11.36 -14.87
CA ASP A 426 -1.57 -12.14 -14.80
C ASP A 426 -1.35 -13.40 -13.95
N VAL A 427 -2.18 -13.61 -12.93
CA VAL A 427 -2.05 -14.73 -12.00
C VAL A 427 -2.98 -15.84 -12.47
N THR A 428 -2.43 -16.98 -12.91
CA THR A 428 -3.25 -18.02 -13.55
C THR A 428 -3.35 -19.32 -12.75
N SER A 429 -2.92 -19.31 -11.48
CA SER A 429 -2.90 -20.49 -10.61
C SER A 429 -3.24 -20.16 -9.17
N GLY A 430 -3.69 -21.16 -8.44
CA GLY A 430 -4.24 -21.00 -7.09
C GLY A 430 -5.74 -20.75 -7.11
N ASN A 431 -6.32 -20.65 -5.91
CA ASN A 431 -7.74 -20.42 -5.70
C ASN A 431 -7.94 -19.72 -4.35
N THR A 432 -9.15 -19.29 -4.03
CA THR A 432 -9.53 -18.70 -2.71
C THR A 432 -10.42 -19.63 -1.90
N GLU A 433 -10.16 -20.94 -1.97
CA GLU A 433 -10.99 -21.97 -1.34
C GLU A 433 -10.44 -22.41 0.03
N VAL A 434 -10.45 -21.52 1.03
CA VAL A 434 -10.18 -21.90 2.43
C VAL A 434 -11.05 -23.09 2.89
N TYR A 435 -12.26 -23.23 2.31
CA TYR A 435 -13.29 -24.16 2.78
C TYR A 435 -14.03 -24.94 1.67
N HIS A 436 -13.42 -25.17 0.50
CA HIS A 436 -14.03 -25.89 -0.65
C HIS A 436 -15.43 -25.40 -1.04
N GLN A 437 -15.66 -24.10 -0.95
CA GLN A 437 -17.00 -23.54 -1.05
C GLN A 437 -17.47 -23.41 -2.49
N CYS A 438 -16.60 -23.15 -3.46
CA CYS A 438 -17.04 -22.74 -4.79
C CYS A 438 -17.90 -23.80 -5.50
N ALA A 439 -17.52 -25.07 -5.41
CA ALA A 439 -18.31 -26.19 -5.93
C ALA A 439 -19.69 -26.34 -5.26
N SER A 440 -19.87 -25.77 -4.06
CA SER A 440 -21.16 -25.75 -3.34
C SER A 440 -22.13 -24.69 -3.90
N TYR A 441 -21.68 -23.81 -4.80
CA TYR A 441 -22.49 -22.77 -5.43
C TYR A 441 -22.56 -22.98 -6.96
N PRO A 442 -23.37 -23.92 -7.46
CA PRO A 442 -23.39 -24.31 -8.88
C PRO A 442 -23.88 -23.20 -9.83
N ALA A 443 -24.52 -22.16 -9.29
CA ALA A 443 -24.97 -20.99 -10.06
C ALA A 443 -23.90 -19.90 -10.20
N ILE A 444 -22.74 -20.07 -9.58
CA ILE A 444 -21.68 -19.07 -9.54
C ILE A 444 -20.58 -19.42 -10.53
N SER A 445 -19.99 -18.39 -11.14
CA SER A 445 -18.85 -18.55 -12.04
C SER A 445 -17.63 -19.11 -11.29
N PRO A 446 -16.99 -20.19 -11.76
CA PRO A 446 -15.76 -20.72 -11.17
C PRO A 446 -14.59 -19.71 -11.18
N ALA A 447 -14.65 -18.71 -12.06
CA ALA A 447 -13.67 -17.62 -12.11
C ALA A 447 -13.70 -16.75 -10.85
N LEU A 448 -14.74 -16.81 -10.02
CA LEU A 448 -14.74 -16.09 -8.74
C LEU A 448 -13.86 -16.75 -7.67
N CYS A 449 -13.44 -18.00 -7.87
CA CYS A 449 -12.68 -18.74 -6.87
C CYS A 449 -11.35 -19.27 -7.39
N ASN A 450 -11.20 -19.45 -8.71
CA ASN A 450 -10.01 -20.01 -9.31
C ASN A 450 -9.32 -18.96 -10.16
N ALA A 451 -8.01 -18.82 -9.95
CA ALA A 451 -7.20 -17.94 -10.77
C ALA A 451 -7.11 -18.49 -12.20
N GLY A 452 -7.06 -17.61 -13.19
CA GLY A 452 -7.04 -18.00 -14.59
C GLY A 452 -6.77 -16.82 -15.51
N PRO A 453 -6.63 -17.05 -16.84
CA PRO A 453 -6.20 -15.98 -17.75
C PRO A 453 -7.13 -14.76 -17.74
N GLY A 454 -6.55 -13.58 -17.48
CA GLY A 454 -7.25 -12.31 -17.53
C GLY A 454 -7.71 -11.83 -16.16
N TRP A 455 -9.01 -11.53 -16.03
CA TRP A 455 -9.55 -11.17 -14.73
C TRP A 455 -10.15 -12.41 -14.08
N ASP A 456 -9.87 -12.58 -12.79
CA ASP A 456 -10.51 -13.55 -11.93
C ASP A 456 -10.81 -12.94 -10.54
N GLY A 457 -11.71 -13.58 -9.79
CA GLY A 457 -12.08 -13.13 -8.46
C GLY A 457 -10.93 -13.14 -7.47
N PRO A 458 -10.11 -14.22 -7.40
CA PRO A 458 -8.97 -14.28 -6.49
C PRO A 458 -8.01 -13.10 -6.60
N THR A 459 -7.63 -12.73 -7.83
CA THR A 459 -6.50 -11.82 -8.05
C THR A 459 -6.84 -10.54 -8.80
N GLY A 460 -8.07 -10.43 -9.32
CA GLY A 460 -8.51 -9.27 -10.07
C GLY A 460 -7.81 -9.22 -11.41
N LEU A 461 -7.19 -8.08 -11.75
CA LEU A 461 -6.36 -7.92 -12.94
C LEU A 461 -4.96 -8.56 -12.81
N GLY A 462 -4.68 -9.25 -11.70
CA GLY A 462 -3.38 -9.79 -11.34
C GLY A 462 -2.59 -8.85 -10.43
N VAL A 463 -1.26 -8.96 -10.46
CA VAL A 463 -0.36 -8.13 -9.64
C VAL A 463 0.28 -7.00 -10.43
N PRO A 464 0.65 -5.86 -9.80
CA PRO A 464 1.36 -4.76 -10.46
C PRO A 464 2.64 -5.20 -11.19
N HIS A 465 2.82 -4.74 -12.43
CA HIS A 465 4.10 -4.81 -13.14
C HIS A 465 4.55 -3.40 -13.54
N GLY A 466 5.40 -2.81 -12.70
CA GLY A 466 5.80 -1.41 -12.79
C GLY A 466 4.69 -0.44 -12.35
N LEU A 467 4.74 0.80 -12.88
CA LEU A 467 3.81 1.88 -12.53
C LEU A 467 2.83 2.22 -13.67
N GLY A 468 2.69 1.35 -14.67
CA GLY A 468 1.92 1.65 -15.88
C GLY A 468 0.42 1.81 -15.65
N ALA A 469 -0.12 1.11 -14.64
CA ALA A 469 -1.54 1.10 -14.30
C ALA A 469 -1.99 2.26 -13.40
N PHE A 470 -1.03 2.98 -12.80
CA PHE A 470 -1.23 3.93 -11.72
C PHE A 470 -1.07 5.40 -12.14
#